data_AF-A0A954PEM1-F1
#
_entry.id   AF-A0A954PEM1-F1
#
_cell.length_a   1.000
_cell.length_b   1.000
_cell.length_c   1.000
_cell.angle_alpha   90.00
_cell.angle_beta   90.00
_cell.angle_gamma   90.00
#
_symmetry.space_group_name_H-M   'P 1'
#
loop_
_entity.id
_entity.type
_entity.pdbx_description
1 polymer ?
#
loop_
_entity_poly.entity_id
_entity_poly.type
_entity_poly.pdbx_seq_one_letter_code
_entity_poly.pdbx_strand_id
1 'polypeptide(L)'
;MLAKGYLGIMLPAKNGTKASGWAIFTAIACWIGIVSLFTVPEQTLRADDLEDGRALPDGIHFLDEQSVPIPLPSLHAMAGDQYEPTLREIAGKIGWERFAKNNLYAPVIIDIDSIKRPNGDRIAHSVHSGFIAYSTISQLRDEDLMQSVLGRQDKSLQKDPTQFGQLVPESVLQAKGIQPHSPDESYAYVKLPLMNRVLVEGVIRTEKREGEHWVEMYWEFDPRFLWFPGEPLEFSNFWRPVSADAVGRPTEQPPQPYLGCGGFLAVYEIDTPNRQLFVESRLILHEPHEWFNGSQFLRSKLPTMLQENARKFRRELKP
;
A
#
# COMPACT_ATOMS: atom_id res chain seq x y z
N MET A 1 -70.55 2.73 13.42
CA MET A 1 -70.18 4.16 13.51
C MET A 1 -68.68 4.22 13.27
N LEU A 2 -68.14 4.53 12.08
CA LEU A 2 -68.14 5.83 11.36
C LEU A 2 -67.68 6.96 12.30
N ALA A 3 -66.60 7.71 12.08
CA ALA A 3 -66.14 8.44 10.89
C ALA A 3 -64.61 8.75 11.03
N LYS A 4 -63.75 8.64 10.00
CA LYS A 4 -63.44 9.55 8.86
C LYS A 4 -62.81 10.91 9.23
N GLY A 5 -61.68 11.24 8.56
CA GLY A 5 -61.22 12.61 8.26
C GLY A 5 -59.70 12.82 8.45
N TYR A 6 -58.84 12.48 7.48
CA TYR A 6 -58.26 13.32 6.39
C TYR A 6 -56.98 14.12 6.74
N LEU A 7 -55.87 13.64 6.14
CA LEU A 7 -54.81 14.34 5.39
C LEU A 7 -54.20 15.65 5.93
N GLY A 8 -52.89 15.59 6.21
CA GLY A 8 -52.00 16.75 6.33
C GLY A 8 -50.54 16.33 6.17
N ILE A 9 -50.02 16.50 4.96
CA ILE A 9 -48.62 16.28 4.56
C ILE A 9 -47.72 17.28 5.29
N MET A 10 -46.66 16.79 5.96
CA MET A 10 -45.41 17.54 6.13
C MET A 10 -44.25 16.56 6.41
N LEU A 11 -43.38 16.40 5.41
CA LEU A 11 -42.03 15.88 5.59
C LEU A 11 -41.22 16.88 6.45
N PRO A 12 -40.25 16.39 7.24
CA PRO A 12 -38.94 17.02 7.11
C PRO A 12 -37.78 16.02 7.01
N ALA A 13 -36.86 16.43 6.13
CA ALA A 13 -35.42 16.27 6.18
C ALA A 13 -34.83 14.84 6.32
N LYS A 14 -34.52 14.27 5.14
CA LYS A 14 -33.44 13.31 4.95
C LYS A 14 -32.11 13.90 5.43
N ASN A 15 -31.65 13.53 6.63
CA ASN A 15 -30.22 13.50 6.93
C ASN A 15 -29.75 12.05 6.84
N GLY A 16 -29.59 11.60 5.59
CA GLY A 16 -28.88 10.37 5.30
C GLY A 16 -27.41 10.60 5.58
N THR A 17 -26.96 10.21 6.77
CA THR A 17 -25.55 9.98 7.06
C THR A 17 -25.07 8.86 6.13
N LYS A 18 -24.49 9.26 5.00
CA LYS A 18 -23.74 8.37 4.13
C LYS A 18 -22.47 7.96 4.87
N ALA A 19 -22.57 6.90 5.67
CA ALA A 19 -21.43 6.09 6.06
C ALA A 19 -20.94 5.33 4.82
N SER A 20 -20.21 6.01 3.93
CA SER A 20 -19.65 5.42 2.72
C SER A 20 -18.44 6.25 2.28
N GLY A 21 -17.23 5.82 2.65
CA GLY A 21 -16.00 6.46 2.16
C GLY A 21 -14.72 6.17 2.96
N TRP A 22 -14.82 5.83 4.25
CA TRP A 22 -13.62 5.71 5.11
C TRP A 22 -12.83 4.41 4.96
N ALA A 23 -13.45 3.33 4.48
CA ALA A 23 -12.81 2.02 4.31
C ALA A 23 -11.81 1.93 3.14
N ILE A 24 -11.77 2.95 2.27
CA ILE A 24 -10.98 2.97 1.03
C ILE A 24 -9.55 3.51 1.28
N PHE A 25 -9.30 4.12 2.44
CA PHE A 25 -8.09 4.91 2.73
C PHE A 25 -6.83 4.12 3.11
N THR A 26 -6.89 2.80 3.22
CA THR A 26 -5.85 2.07 3.94
C THR A 26 -4.84 1.36 3.06
N ALA A 27 -5.28 0.73 1.98
CA ALA A 27 -4.34 0.28 0.94
C ALA A 27 -3.74 1.49 0.19
N ILE A 28 -4.49 2.61 0.18
CA ILE A 28 -4.00 3.95 -0.19
C ILE A 28 -2.77 4.30 0.65
N ALA A 29 -2.79 4.01 1.95
CA ALA A 29 -1.76 4.45 2.87
C ALA A 29 -0.50 3.54 2.93
N CYS A 30 -0.54 2.30 2.38
CA CYS A 30 0.68 1.62 1.94
C CYS A 30 1.28 2.27 0.69
N TRP A 31 0.47 2.79 -0.22
CA TRP A 31 0.96 3.57 -1.37
C TRP A 31 1.40 4.98 -1.00
N ILE A 32 0.87 5.55 0.09
CA ILE A 32 1.02 6.95 0.47
C ILE A 32 2.03 7.15 1.62
N GLY A 33 1.98 6.32 2.65
CA GLY A 33 2.84 6.44 3.83
C GLY A 33 4.26 5.97 3.60
N ILE A 34 4.47 4.96 2.75
CA ILE A 34 5.81 4.44 2.46
C ILE A 34 6.60 5.48 1.65
N VAL A 35 5.92 6.29 0.86
CA VAL A 35 6.51 7.36 0.05
C VAL A 35 6.95 8.56 0.93
N SER A 36 6.38 8.75 2.12
CA SER A 36 6.88 9.74 3.09
C SER A 36 8.27 9.40 3.66
N LEU A 37 8.76 8.19 3.44
CA LEU A 37 10.12 7.76 3.78
C LEU A 37 11.15 8.13 2.68
N PHE A 38 10.74 8.80 1.60
CA PHE A 38 11.65 9.27 0.54
C PHE A 38 12.54 10.45 0.93
N THR A 39 12.29 11.12 2.06
CA THR A 39 13.13 12.21 2.57
C THR A 39 14.33 11.66 3.34
N VAL A 40 15.23 11.00 2.63
CA VAL A 40 16.58 10.65 3.12
C VAL A 40 17.58 11.44 2.28
N PRO A 41 18.60 12.08 2.88
CA PRO A 41 19.55 12.90 2.15
C PRO A 41 20.27 12.10 1.06
N GLU A 42 20.33 12.73 -0.11
CA GLU A 42 20.88 12.26 -1.38
C GLU A 42 22.30 11.69 -1.24
N GLN A 43 22.44 10.37 -1.35
CA GLN A 43 23.73 9.72 -1.63
C GLN A 43 23.57 8.58 -2.62
N THR A 44 24.47 8.55 -3.60
CA THR A 44 24.48 7.60 -4.71
C THR A 44 25.19 6.31 -4.29
N LEU A 45 24.51 5.16 -4.32
CA LEU A 45 25.14 3.85 -4.11
C LEU A 45 24.82 2.85 -5.24
N ARG A 46 25.73 1.89 -5.40
CA ARG A 46 25.95 1.02 -6.58
C ARG A 46 24.95 -0.14 -6.67
N ALA A 47 24.66 -0.53 -7.91
CA ALA A 47 23.72 -1.57 -8.32
C ALA A 47 24.19 -3.04 -8.11
N ASP A 48 25.24 -3.30 -7.33
CA ASP A 48 25.94 -4.59 -7.34
C ASP A 48 25.46 -5.63 -6.30
N ASP A 49 24.48 -5.33 -5.44
CA ASP A 49 24.10 -6.20 -4.31
C ASP A 49 22.93 -7.19 -4.57
N LEU A 50 22.57 -7.45 -5.83
CA LEU A 50 21.49 -8.40 -6.18
C LEU A 50 22.02 -9.61 -6.94
N GLU A 51 22.83 -10.46 -6.28
CA GLU A 51 23.29 -11.71 -6.90
C GLU A 51 22.15 -12.72 -7.18
N ASP A 52 20.96 -12.57 -6.55
CA ASP A 52 19.90 -13.60 -6.55
C ASP A 52 18.60 -13.24 -7.31
N GLY A 53 18.49 -12.07 -7.92
CA GLY A 53 17.32 -11.70 -8.74
C GLY A 53 15.98 -11.59 -7.98
N ARG A 54 16.02 -11.28 -6.67
CA ARG A 54 14.84 -11.12 -5.80
C ARG A 54 14.73 -9.70 -5.27
N ALA A 55 13.49 -9.22 -5.14
CA ALA A 55 13.18 -7.92 -4.55
C ALA A 55 13.56 -7.85 -3.06
N LEU A 56 13.27 -8.93 -2.33
CA LEU A 56 13.62 -9.14 -0.93
C LEU A 56 14.33 -10.49 -0.85
N PRO A 57 15.56 -10.59 -0.30
CA PRO A 57 16.34 -11.82 -0.30
C PRO A 57 15.59 -13.03 0.27
N ASP A 58 14.91 -12.80 1.39
CA ASP A 58 14.19 -13.83 2.15
C ASP A 58 12.72 -13.99 1.73
N GLY A 59 12.20 -13.05 0.92
CA GLY A 59 10.78 -12.96 0.57
C GLY A 59 9.91 -12.48 1.74
N ILE A 60 8.59 -12.55 1.60
CA ILE A 60 7.66 -12.15 2.67
C ILE A 60 7.40 -13.31 3.60
N HIS A 61 7.75 -13.12 4.87
CA HIS A 61 7.59 -14.11 5.92
C HIS A 61 6.14 -14.21 6.44
N PHE A 62 5.71 -15.45 6.68
CA PHE A 62 4.48 -15.78 7.40
C PHE A 62 4.81 -16.45 8.74
N LEU A 63 3.81 -16.52 9.63
CA LEU A 63 4.00 -17.09 10.98
C LEU A 63 4.31 -18.60 10.98
N ASP A 64 4.02 -19.30 9.89
CA ASP A 64 4.29 -20.73 9.72
C ASP A 64 5.66 -21.01 9.06
N GLU A 65 6.60 -20.07 9.19
CA GLU A 65 7.97 -20.12 8.66
C GLU A 65 8.06 -20.27 7.12
N GLN A 66 6.93 -20.12 6.42
CA GLN A 66 6.92 -20.01 4.97
C GLN A 66 7.31 -18.59 4.57
N SER A 67 8.08 -18.47 3.49
CA SER A 67 8.25 -17.21 2.80
C SER A 67 7.76 -17.30 1.36
N VAL A 68 7.24 -16.18 0.86
CA VAL A 68 6.88 -16.05 -0.56
C VAL A 68 7.84 -15.08 -1.22
N PRO A 69 8.55 -15.49 -2.29
CA PRO A 69 9.42 -14.58 -3.01
C PRO A 69 8.59 -13.51 -3.71
N ILE A 70 9.12 -12.29 -3.70
CA ILE A 70 8.60 -11.20 -4.53
C ILE A 70 9.56 -11.05 -5.72
N PRO A 71 9.05 -11.14 -6.97
CA PRO A 71 9.87 -10.89 -8.14
C PRO A 71 10.26 -9.41 -8.19
N LEU A 72 11.34 -9.11 -8.89
CA LEU A 72 11.77 -7.74 -9.12
C LEU A 72 10.72 -6.94 -9.91
N PRO A 73 10.75 -5.60 -9.82
CA PRO A 73 10.01 -4.73 -10.71
C PRO A 73 10.26 -5.07 -12.18
N SER A 74 9.26 -4.85 -13.01
CA SER A 74 9.28 -5.27 -14.42
C SER A 74 10.35 -4.56 -15.25
N LEU A 75 10.80 -3.37 -14.84
CA LEU A 75 11.85 -2.59 -15.50
C LEU A 75 13.18 -2.57 -14.74
N HIS A 76 13.31 -3.40 -13.70
CA HIS A 76 14.50 -3.42 -12.85
C HIS A 76 15.77 -3.73 -13.67
N ALA A 77 16.84 -2.96 -13.43
CA ALA A 77 18.13 -3.08 -14.10
C ALA A 77 18.09 -3.05 -15.65
N MET A 78 17.00 -2.55 -16.24
CA MET A 78 16.87 -2.39 -17.68
C MET A 78 17.38 -1.03 -18.14
N ALA A 79 17.97 -0.98 -19.33
CA ALA A 79 18.25 0.27 -20.01
C ALA A 79 16.96 0.84 -20.63
N GLY A 80 16.88 2.17 -20.76
CA GLY A 80 15.65 2.85 -21.20
C GLY A 80 15.16 2.44 -22.59
N ASP A 81 16.05 2.05 -23.50
CA ASP A 81 15.72 1.53 -24.83
C ASP A 81 15.04 0.15 -24.79
N GLN A 82 15.13 -0.56 -23.67
CA GLN A 82 14.52 -1.87 -23.45
C GLN A 82 13.11 -1.77 -22.83
N TYR A 83 12.68 -0.59 -22.36
CA TYR A 83 11.39 -0.45 -21.67
C TYR A 83 10.19 -0.70 -22.57
N GLU A 84 10.23 -0.22 -23.82
CA GLU A 84 9.05 -0.25 -24.70
C GLU A 84 8.50 -1.67 -24.95
N PRO A 85 9.32 -2.68 -25.31
CA PRO A 85 8.84 -4.06 -25.44
C PRO A 85 8.15 -4.59 -24.19
N THR A 86 8.77 -4.40 -23.00
CA THR A 86 8.22 -4.87 -21.72
C THR A 86 6.92 -4.15 -21.37
N LEU A 87 6.85 -2.84 -21.57
CA LEU A 87 5.65 -2.04 -21.33
C LEU A 87 4.49 -2.42 -22.27
N ARG A 88 4.79 -2.79 -23.51
CA ARG A 88 3.80 -3.31 -24.46
C ARG A 88 3.27 -4.67 -24.04
N GLU A 89 4.12 -5.54 -23.49
CA GLU A 89 3.72 -6.82 -22.91
C GLU A 89 2.80 -6.62 -21.70
N ILE A 90 3.18 -5.74 -20.77
CA ILE A 90 2.37 -5.36 -19.60
C ILE A 90 1.00 -4.80 -20.02
N ALA A 91 0.96 -3.93 -21.04
CA ALA A 91 -0.29 -3.40 -21.57
C ALA A 91 -1.20 -4.51 -22.15
N GLY A 92 -0.60 -5.61 -22.62
CA GLY A 92 -1.29 -6.80 -23.08
C GLY A 92 -2.44 -6.50 -24.04
N LYS A 93 -3.63 -7.05 -23.75
CA LYS A 93 -4.83 -6.90 -24.59
C LYS A 93 -5.40 -5.47 -24.64
N ILE A 94 -5.03 -4.60 -23.69
CA ILE A 94 -5.50 -3.20 -23.69
C ILE A 94 -4.82 -2.41 -24.81
N GLY A 95 -3.57 -2.77 -25.12
CA GLY A 95 -2.73 -2.09 -26.10
C GLY A 95 -2.12 -0.80 -25.55
N TRP A 96 -0.90 -0.50 -26.02
CA TRP A 96 -0.09 0.63 -25.55
C TRP A 96 -0.81 1.98 -25.64
N GLU A 97 -1.45 2.28 -26.77
CA GLU A 97 -2.11 3.57 -27.00
C GLU A 97 -3.20 3.90 -25.97
N ARG A 98 -3.92 2.87 -25.48
CA ARG A 98 -4.94 3.05 -24.46
C ARG A 98 -4.33 3.13 -23.07
N PHE A 99 -3.32 2.29 -22.80
CA PHE A 99 -2.63 2.20 -21.52
C PHE A 99 -1.84 3.48 -21.20
N ALA A 100 -1.07 3.98 -22.15
CA ALA A 100 -0.26 5.19 -22.08
C ALA A 100 -1.01 6.44 -22.53
N LYS A 101 -2.35 6.47 -22.40
CA LYS A 101 -3.10 7.68 -22.73
C LYS A 101 -2.96 8.68 -21.58
N ASN A 102 -2.64 9.95 -21.89
CA ASN A 102 -2.73 11.04 -20.92
C ASN A 102 -4.19 11.34 -20.54
N ASN A 103 -4.74 10.53 -19.65
CA ASN A 103 -6.09 10.62 -19.15
C ASN A 103 -6.13 10.14 -17.71
N LEU A 104 -6.87 10.85 -16.87
CA LEU A 104 -7.17 10.45 -15.50
C LEU A 104 -7.71 9.01 -15.43
N TYR A 105 -8.56 8.65 -16.38
CA TYR A 105 -9.23 7.36 -16.49
C TYR A 105 -8.51 6.36 -17.40
N ALA A 106 -7.24 6.60 -17.73
CA ALA A 106 -6.45 5.59 -18.44
C ALA A 106 -6.44 4.27 -17.64
N PRO A 107 -6.38 3.11 -18.31
CA PRO A 107 -6.40 1.82 -17.63
C PRO A 107 -5.28 1.67 -16.59
N VAL A 108 -5.52 0.78 -15.64
CA VAL A 108 -4.55 0.28 -14.65
C VAL A 108 -4.52 -1.22 -14.85
N ILE A 109 -3.34 -1.79 -15.05
CA ILE A 109 -3.17 -3.24 -15.02
C ILE A 109 -3.29 -3.66 -13.57
N ILE A 110 -4.12 -4.66 -13.29
CA ILE A 110 -4.35 -5.18 -11.94
C ILE A 110 -4.51 -6.68 -12.06
N ASP A 111 -3.53 -7.40 -11.51
CA ASP A 111 -3.55 -8.85 -11.40
C ASP A 111 -3.59 -9.23 -9.93
N ILE A 112 -4.54 -10.10 -9.56
CA ILE A 112 -4.69 -10.58 -8.18
C ILE A 112 -4.78 -12.10 -8.19
N ASP A 113 -3.69 -12.72 -7.76
CA ASP A 113 -3.55 -14.16 -7.65
C ASP A 113 -3.63 -14.63 -6.22
N SER A 114 -4.05 -15.89 -6.04
CA SER A 114 -4.02 -16.55 -4.73
C SER A 114 -2.77 -17.42 -4.66
N ILE A 115 -1.95 -17.18 -3.65
CA ILE A 115 -0.85 -18.06 -3.30
C ILE A 115 -1.44 -19.16 -2.41
N LYS A 116 -1.13 -20.41 -2.76
CA LYS A 116 -1.69 -21.58 -2.09
C LYS A 116 -0.58 -22.49 -1.59
N ARG A 117 -0.84 -23.17 -0.47
CA ARG A 117 -0.04 -24.31 0.00
C ARG A 117 -0.21 -25.51 -0.94
N PRO A 118 0.69 -26.52 -0.86
CA PRO A 118 0.55 -27.77 -1.60
C PRO A 118 -0.78 -28.51 -1.37
N ASN A 119 -1.39 -28.33 -0.20
CA ASN A 119 -2.71 -28.91 0.13
C ASN A 119 -3.90 -28.16 -0.51
N GLY A 120 -3.65 -27.03 -1.19
CA GLY A 120 -4.65 -26.22 -1.87
C GLY A 120 -5.19 -25.03 -1.07
N ASP A 121 -4.84 -24.91 0.21
CA ASP A 121 -5.29 -23.80 1.05
C ASP A 121 -4.65 -22.48 0.61
N ARG A 122 -5.45 -21.42 0.52
CA ARG A 122 -4.93 -20.07 0.26
C ARG A 122 -4.17 -19.57 1.47
N ILE A 123 -2.94 -19.10 1.26
CA ILE A 123 -2.13 -18.44 2.30
C ILE A 123 -2.01 -16.95 2.11
N ALA A 124 -2.04 -16.46 0.88
CA ALA A 124 -1.87 -15.04 0.62
C ALA A 124 -2.47 -14.64 -0.72
N HIS A 125 -2.57 -13.35 -0.92
CA HIS A 125 -2.84 -12.73 -2.20
C HIS A 125 -1.54 -12.11 -2.74
N SER A 126 -1.23 -12.36 -4.00
CA SER A 126 -0.27 -11.58 -4.77
C SER A 126 -1.04 -10.56 -5.57
N VAL A 127 -0.76 -9.28 -5.35
CA VAL A 127 -1.41 -8.15 -6.00
C VAL A 127 -0.36 -7.42 -6.79
N HIS A 128 -0.50 -7.39 -8.12
CA HIS A 128 0.36 -6.64 -9.01
C HIS A 128 -0.48 -5.54 -9.67
N SER A 129 0.06 -4.33 -9.72
CA SER A 129 -0.55 -3.26 -10.49
C SER A 129 0.45 -2.36 -11.18
N GLY A 130 0.08 -1.88 -12.37
CA GLY A 130 0.90 -0.98 -13.17
C GLY A 130 0.07 0.07 -13.90
N PHE A 131 0.55 1.30 -13.98
CA PHE A 131 -0.10 2.36 -14.75
C PHE A 131 0.86 3.47 -15.21
N ILE A 132 0.43 4.21 -16.25
CA ILE A 132 1.15 5.39 -16.72
C ILE A 132 0.65 6.66 -16.04
N ALA A 133 1.59 7.51 -15.62
CA ALA A 133 1.38 8.87 -15.13
C ALA A 133 2.27 9.86 -15.90
N TYR A 134 2.01 11.16 -15.75
CA TYR A 134 2.73 12.20 -16.49
C TYR A 134 3.38 13.18 -15.51
N SER A 135 4.68 13.01 -15.26
CA SER A 135 5.55 13.84 -14.41
C SER A 135 7.03 13.46 -14.67
N THR A 136 7.97 14.03 -13.94
CA THR A 136 9.36 13.56 -13.91
C THR A 136 9.70 13.00 -12.52
N ILE A 137 10.74 12.16 -12.44
CA ILE A 137 11.25 11.70 -11.13
C ILE A 137 11.69 12.90 -10.28
N SER A 138 12.34 13.90 -10.89
CA SER A 138 12.73 15.13 -10.20
C SER A 138 11.55 15.86 -9.56
N GLN A 139 10.38 15.89 -10.21
CA GLN A 139 9.19 16.48 -9.61
C GLN A 139 8.62 15.62 -8.49
N LEU A 140 8.67 14.29 -8.63
CA LEU A 140 8.29 13.39 -7.53
C LEU A 140 9.23 13.50 -6.33
N ARG A 141 10.47 13.94 -6.50
CA ARG A 141 11.39 14.21 -5.39
C ARG A 141 11.08 15.50 -4.64
N ASP A 142 10.22 16.36 -5.19
CA ASP A 142 9.80 17.58 -4.52
C ASP A 142 8.99 17.22 -3.27
N GLU A 143 9.53 17.54 -2.10
CA GLU A 143 8.92 17.25 -0.80
C GLU A 143 7.51 17.84 -0.70
N ASP A 144 7.25 19.02 -1.26
CA ASP A 144 5.92 19.63 -1.22
C ASP A 144 4.93 18.87 -2.11
N LEU A 145 5.38 18.41 -3.28
CA LEU A 145 4.56 17.58 -4.17
C LEU A 145 4.26 16.24 -3.49
N MET A 146 5.26 15.61 -2.88
CA MET A 146 5.10 14.39 -2.12
C MET A 146 4.11 14.59 -0.98
N GLN A 147 4.31 15.59 -0.13
CA GLN A 147 3.35 15.89 0.94
C GLN A 147 1.92 16.15 0.41
N SER A 148 1.78 16.71 -0.80
CA SER A 148 0.46 16.94 -1.42
C SER A 148 -0.19 15.69 -2.01
N VAL A 149 0.57 14.85 -2.72
CA VAL A 149 0.14 13.58 -3.36
C VAL A 149 -0.15 12.52 -2.30
N LEU A 150 0.65 12.53 -1.24
CA LEU A 150 0.57 11.63 -0.09
C LEU A 150 -0.42 12.14 0.97
N GLY A 151 -1.12 13.24 0.67
CA GLY A 151 -2.13 13.79 1.54
C GLY A 151 -1.56 14.82 2.49
N ARG A 152 -1.90 16.08 2.20
CA ARG A 152 -1.96 17.16 3.18
C ARG A 152 -2.69 16.60 4.40
N GLN A 153 -2.02 16.49 5.55
CA GLN A 153 -2.67 16.19 6.83
C GLN A 153 -3.86 17.15 6.98
N ASP A 154 -5.06 16.61 6.79
CA ASP A 154 -6.27 17.39 6.90
C ASP A 154 -6.34 17.87 8.36
N LYS A 155 -6.25 19.18 8.60
CA LYS A 155 -6.19 19.75 9.97
C LYS A 155 -7.43 19.40 10.80
N SER A 156 -8.49 18.92 10.15
CA SER A 156 -9.71 18.40 10.79
C SER A 156 -9.55 16.99 11.41
N LEU A 157 -8.48 16.25 11.08
CA LEU A 157 -8.15 14.91 11.60
C LEU A 157 -7.20 14.93 12.80
N GLN A 158 -6.88 16.10 13.37
CA GLN A 158 -6.00 16.26 14.55
C GLN A 158 -6.45 15.54 15.84
N LYS A 159 -7.60 14.84 15.85
CA LYS A 159 -8.05 14.07 17.01
C LYS A 159 -7.71 12.59 16.98
N ASP A 160 -7.22 12.06 15.86
CA ASP A 160 -6.73 10.68 15.82
C ASP A 160 -5.56 10.58 14.85
N PRO A 161 -4.30 10.67 15.33
CA PRO A 161 -3.12 10.52 14.51
C PRO A 161 -3.08 9.08 14.01
N THR A 162 -3.70 8.85 12.86
CA THR A 162 -3.50 7.63 12.08
C THR A 162 -2.07 7.68 11.54
N GLN A 163 -1.16 7.25 12.41
CA GLN A 163 0.30 7.14 12.28
C GLN A 163 0.64 6.14 11.17
N PHE A 164 0.53 6.59 9.92
CA PHE A 164 1.31 6.00 8.85
C PHE A 164 2.67 6.67 8.85
N GLY A 165 3.75 5.87 8.91
CA GLY A 165 5.09 6.38 8.72
C GLY A 165 5.70 7.05 9.95
N GLN A 166 5.26 6.69 11.18
CA GLN A 166 6.00 7.13 12.35
C GLN A 166 7.36 6.43 12.36
N LEU A 167 8.44 7.18 12.16
CA LEU A 167 9.79 6.62 12.29
C LEU A 167 9.96 5.96 13.65
N VAL A 168 10.48 4.74 13.63
CA VAL A 168 10.77 4.00 14.86
C VAL A 168 11.95 4.70 15.56
N PRO A 169 11.83 5.05 16.85
CA PRO A 169 12.91 5.70 17.58
C PRO A 169 14.17 4.85 17.59
N GLU A 170 15.33 5.48 17.46
CA GLU A 170 16.64 4.83 17.50
C GLU A 170 16.83 3.98 18.78
N SER A 171 16.30 4.42 19.92
CA SER A 171 16.34 3.66 21.17
C SER A 171 15.58 2.33 21.10
N VAL A 172 14.48 2.28 20.33
CA VAL A 172 13.69 1.06 20.11
C VAL A 172 14.46 0.11 19.19
N LEU A 173 15.08 0.63 18.12
CA LEU A 173 15.94 -0.15 17.22
C LEU A 173 17.11 -0.77 17.98
N GLN A 174 17.83 0.03 18.77
CA GLN A 174 18.95 -0.42 19.59
C GLN A 174 18.53 -1.48 20.62
N ALA A 175 17.38 -1.32 21.27
CA ALA A 175 16.86 -2.32 22.21
C ALA A 175 16.54 -3.67 21.54
N LYS A 176 16.23 -3.67 20.23
CA LYS A 176 16.03 -4.86 19.41
C LYS A 176 17.32 -5.37 18.73
N GLY A 177 18.46 -4.73 18.99
CA GLY A 177 19.74 -5.07 18.36
C GLY A 177 19.76 -4.78 16.85
N ILE A 178 18.95 -3.83 16.40
CA ILE A 178 18.81 -3.45 14.99
C ILE A 178 19.77 -2.30 14.70
N GLN A 179 20.62 -2.48 13.70
CA GLN A 179 21.42 -1.43 13.09
C GLN A 179 21.11 -1.45 11.60
N PRO A 180 20.60 -0.35 11.00
CA PRO A 180 20.40 -0.27 9.56
C PRO A 180 21.68 -0.62 8.81
N HIS A 181 21.57 -1.47 7.80
CA HIS A 181 22.69 -1.92 6.98
C HIS A 181 23.14 -0.84 5.99
N SER A 182 22.24 0.06 5.60
CA SER A 182 22.48 1.16 4.67
C SER A 182 21.73 2.42 5.11
N PRO A 183 22.13 3.62 4.63
CA PRO A 183 21.37 4.85 4.86
C PRO A 183 19.98 4.84 4.21
N ASP A 184 19.77 4.00 3.19
CA ASP A 184 18.50 3.86 2.48
C ASP A 184 17.54 2.86 3.14
N GLU A 185 18.00 2.18 4.19
CA GLU A 185 17.18 1.33 5.04
C GLU A 185 16.52 2.16 6.14
N SER A 186 15.20 2.04 6.27
CA SER A 186 14.44 2.78 7.28
C SER A 186 13.39 1.90 7.97
N TYR A 187 12.96 2.32 9.15
CA TYR A 187 12.01 1.60 9.98
C TYR A 187 10.87 2.53 10.36
N ALA A 188 9.65 2.12 10.04
CA ALA A 188 8.47 2.92 10.33
C ALA A 188 7.37 2.06 10.95
N TYR A 189 6.71 2.60 11.97
CA TYR A 189 5.49 2.05 12.49
C TYR A 189 4.30 2.49 11.62
N VAL A 190 3.47 1.54 11.26
CA VAL A 190 2.28 1.74 10.41
C VAL A 190 1.04 1.15 11.06
N LYS A 191 -0.10 1.79 10.83
CA LYS A 191 -1.43 1.30 11.23
C LYS A 191 -2.34 1.20 10.01
N LEU A 192 -2.66 -0.01 9.57
CA LEU A 192 -3.45 -0.32 8.38
C LEU A 192 -4.89 -0.74 8.76
N PRO A 193 -5.88 0.17 8.90
CA PRO A 193 -7.30 -0.20 9.03
C PRO A 193 -7.91 -0.81 7.75
N LEU A 194 -7.87 -2.11 7.56
CA LEU A 194 -8.44 -2.77 6.39
C LEU A 194 -9.97 -2.85 6.47
N MET A 195 -10.63 -2.10 5.58
CA MET A 195 -12.06 -2.22 5.29
C MET A 195 -12.99 -2.02 6.50
N ASN A 196 -12.56 -1.26 7.50
CA ASN A 196 -13.26 -1.08 8.79
C ASN A 196 -13.57 -2.40 9.53
N ARG A 197 -12.82 -3.47 9.24
CA ARG A 197 -13.04 -4.80 9.82
C ARG A 197 -11.80 -5.40 10.46
N VAL A 198 -10.64 -4.94 10.05
CA VAL A 198 -9.35 -5.40 10.54
C VAL A 198 -8.47 -4.18 10.72
N LEU A 199 -7.67 -4.17 11.76
CA LEU A 199 -6.58 -3.22 11.95
C LEU A 199 -5.30 -4.03 12.01
N VAL A 200 -4.39 -3.81 11.06
CA VAL A 200 -3.03 -4.37 11.08
C VAL A 200 -2.10 -3.28 11.57
N GLU A 201 -1.22 -3.56 12.50
CA GLU A 201 -0.21 -2.62 12.97
C GLU A 201 1.15 -3.30 13.04
N GLY A 202 2.19 -2.49 13.01
CA GLY A 202 3.55 -2.97 13.22
C GLY A 202 4.60 -2.13 12.55
N VAL A 203 5.84 -2.57 12.70
CA VAL A 203 7.03 -1.97 12.14
C VAL A 203 7.29 -2.58 10.78
N ILE A 204 7.32 -1.73 9.75
CA ILE A 204 7.86 -2.09 8.46
C ILE A 204 9.34 -1.71 8.39
N ARG A 205 10.13 -2.60 7.81
CA ARG A 205 11.45 -2.29 7.26
C ARG A 205 11.25 -1.85 5.82
N THR A 206 11.93 -0.80 5.41
CA THR A 206 11.94 -0.34 4.02
C THR A 206 13.35 -0.23 3.51
N GLU A 207 13.55 -0.49 2.23
CA GLU A 207 14.81 -0.25 1.53
C GLU A 207 14.50 0.57 0.27
N LYS A 208 15.09 1.75 0.19
CA LYS A 208 15.00 2.62 -1.00
C LYS A 208 16.18 2.33 -1.92
N ARG A 209 15.92 2.32 -3.23
CA ARG A 209 16.94 2.32 -4.26
C ARG A 209 16.56 3.36 -5.30
N GLU A 210 17.51 4.13 -5.79
CA GLU A 210 17.20 5.13 -6.81
C GLU A 210 18.34 5.36 -7.80
N GLY A 211 17.95 5.76 -8.99
CA GLY A 211 18.84 6.26 -10.02
C GLY A 211 18.39 7.63 -10.51
N GLU A 212 19.00 8.11 -11.59
CA GLU A 212 18.64 9.41 -12.19
C GLU A 212 17.18 9.44 -12.66
N HIS A 213 16.71 8.32 -13.23
CA HIS A 213 15.42 8.22 -13.92
C HIS A 213 14.48 7.18 -13.31
N TRP A 214 14.75 6.72 -12.10
CA TRP A 214 13.91 5.74 -11.45
C TRP A 214 14.07 5.77 -9.93
N VAL A 215 13.06 5.25 -9.24
CA VAL A 215 13.07 5.01 -7.81
C VAL A 215 12.30 3.72 -7.52
N GLU A 216 12.90 2.86 -6.71
CA GLU A 216 12.32 1.62 -6.22
C GLU A 216 12.33 1.65 -4.70
N MET A 217 11.30 1.06 -4.10
CA MET A 217 11.16 1.01 -2.66
C MET A 217 10.54 -0.33 -2.29
N TYR A 218 11.29 -1.08 -1.52
CA TYR A 218 10.92 -2.40 -1.02
C TYR A 218 10.53 -2.27 0.44
N TRP A 219 9.58 -3.09 0.90
CA TRP A 219 9.14 -3.05 2.28
C TRP A 219 8.51 -4.37 2.73
N GLU A 220 8.57 -4.61 4.04
CA GLU A 220 7.94 -5.76 4.69
C GLU A 220 7.76 -5.49 6.19
N PHE A 221 6.86 -6.21 6.85
CA PHE A 221 6.83 -6.23 8.31
C PHE A 221 8.08 -6.91 8.85
N ASP A 222 8.80 -6.23 9.74
CA ASP A 222 10.06 -6.74 10.26
C ASP A 222 9.82 -7.82 11.34
N PRO A 223 10.28 -9.08 11.13
CA PRO A 223 10.00 -10.18 12.05
C PRO A 223 10.44 -9.96 13.50
N ARG A 224 11.44 -9.10 13.76
CA ARG A 224 11.95 -8.81 15.11
C ARG A 224 10.95 -8.04 15.98
N PHE A 225 9.93 -7.47 15.35
CA PHE A 225 8.83 -6.77 16.00
C PHE A 225 7.57 -7.62 16.15
N LEU A 226 7.62 -8.93 15.89
CA LEU A 226 6.47 -9.81 16.11
C LEU A 226 5.96 -9.73 17.56
N TRP A 227 4.66 -9.49 17.72
CA TRP A 227 4.01 -9.43 19.02
C TRP A 227 3.72 -10.81 19.60
N PHE A 228 3.92 -11.00 20.90
CA PHE A 228 3.45 -12.16 21.65
C PHE A 228 2.53 -11.79 22.84
N PRO A 229 1.60 -12.68 23.23
CA PRO A 229 0.73 -12.45 24.40
C PRO A 229 1.52 -12.13 25.68
N GLY A 230 1.20 -10.99 26.30
CA GLY A 230 1.87 -10.49 27.51
C GLY A 230 2.93 -9.43 27.25
N GLU A 231 3.28 -9.19 25.99
CA GLU A 231 4.20 -8.11 25.60
C GLU A 231 3.46 -6.78 25.34
N PRO A 232 4.14 -5.63 25.52
CA PRO A 232 3.62 -4.33 25.10
C PRO A 232 3.31 -4.32 23.60
N LEU A 233 2.21 -3.67 23.21
CA LEU A 233 1.84 -3.53 21.79
C LEU A 233 2.63 -2.44 21.07
N GLU A 234 3.31 -1.56 21.81
CA GLU A 234 4.07 -0.46 21.22
C GLU A 234 5.12 -0.99 20.25
N PHE A 235 5.13 -0.48 19.03
CA PHE A 235 6.01 -0.92 17.94
C PHE A 235 5.96 -2.43 17.65
N SER A 236 4.83 -3.11 17.88
CA SER A 236 4.75 -4.56 17.62
C SER A 236 3.85 -4.91 16.43
N ASN A 237 4.15 -6.02 15.77
CA ASN A 237 3.45 -6.50 14.58
C ASN A 237 2.30 -7.43 14.98
N PHE A 238 1.08 -6.97 14.72
CA PHE A 238 -0.13 -7.72 15.02
C PHE A 238 -1.28 -7.27 14.12
N TRP A 239 -2.36 -8.03 14.13
CA TRP A 239 -3.63 -7.61 13.59
C TRP A 239 -4.72 -7.79 14.64
N ARG A 240 -5.81 -7.05 14.53
CA ARG A 240 -6.99 -7.22 15.38
C ARG A 240 -8.29 -7.04 14.58
N PRO A 241 -9.33 -7.84 14.85
CA PRO A 241 -10.65 -7.57 14.31
C PRO A 241 -11.20 -6.23 14.82
N VAL A 242 -11.94 -5.54 13.95
CA VAL A 242 -12.69 -4.33 14.26
C VAL A 242 -14.18 -4.64 14.05
N SER A 243 -14.95 -4.56 15.13
CA SER A 243 -16.40 -4.75 15.12
C SER A 243 -17.13 -3.44 15.40
N ALA A 244 -18.44 -3.40 15.17
CA ALA A 244 -19.28 -2.30 15.64
C ALA A 244 -19.98 -2.69 16.95
N ASP A 245 -19.98 -1.82 17.95
CA ASP A 245 -20.77 -2.00 19.17
C ASP A 245 -22.27 -1.78 18.93
N ALA A 246 -23.09 -1.88 20.00
CA ALA A 246 -24.54 -1.70 19.93
C ALA A 246 -24.99 -0.31 19.41
N VAL A 247 -24.11 0.69 19.44
CA VAL A 247 -24.37 2.05 18.93
C VAL A 247 -23.61 2.34 17.64
N GLY A 248 -22.99 1.33 17.02
CA GLY A 248 -22.30 1.43 15.74
C GLY A 248 -20.86 1.96 15.83
N ARG A 249 -20.26 2.09 17.02
CA ARG A 249 -18.87 2.56 17.18
C ARG A 249 -17.88 1.42 16.94
N PRO A 250 -16.74 1.69 16.30
CA PRO A 250 -15.70 0.70 16.13
C PRO A 250 -15.18 0.25 17.49
N THR A 251 -15.07 -1.07 17.65
CA THR A 251 -14.54 -1.75 18.82
C THR A 251 -13.47 -2.72 18.37
N GLU A 252 -12.27 -2.54 18.91
CA GLU A 252 -11.12 -3.39 18.63
C GLU A 252 -11.18 -4.65 19.50
N GLN A 253 -10.93 -5.80 18.88
CA GLN A 253 -10.85 -7.09 19.54
C GLN A 253 -9.39 -7.39 19.97
N PRO A 254 -9.14 -8.46 20.76
CA PRO A 254 -7.77 -8.83 21.14
C PRO A 254 -6.84 -9.01 19.93
N PRO A 255 -5.58 -8.56 20.04
CA PRO A 255 -4.60 -8.66 18.96
C PRO A 255 -4.14 -10.10 18.73
N GLN A 256 -3.67 -10.34 17.52
CA GLN A 256 -3.14 -11.60 17.01
C GLN A 256 -1.80 -11.31 16.30
N PRO A 257 -0.77 -12.14 16.44
CA PRO A 257 0.51 -11.94 15.74
C PRO A 257 0.32 -11.79 14.22
N TYR A 258 1.17 -11.00 13.57
CA TYR A 258 1.10 -10.79 12.11
C TYR A 258 2.46 -10.44 11.51
N LEU A 259 2.80 -11.03 10.36
CA LEU A 259 3.97 -10.66 9.54
C LEU A 259 3.69 -10.64 8.04
N GLY A 260 2.54 -11.18 7.61
CA GLY A 260 2.35 -11.64 6.24
C GLY A 260 2.07 -10.53 5.21
N CYS A 261 2.72 -9.39 5.28
CA CYS A 261 2.50 -8.28 4.38
C CYS A 261 3.81 -7.61 3.98
N GLY A 262 3.99 -7.37 2.69
CA GLY A 262 5.15 -6.67 2.15
C GLY A 262 5.12 -6.62 0.63
N GLY A 263 6.04 -5.87 0.03
CA GLY A 263 5.92 -5.50 -1.37
C GLY A 263 7.02 -4.59 -1.87
N PHE A 264 6.77 -4.05 -3.07
CA PHE A 264 7.53 -2.93 -3.61
C PHE A 264 6.61 -1.92 -4.28
N LEU A 265 7.13 -0.70 -4.39
CA LEU A 265 6.67 0.35 -5.30
C LEU A 265 7.86 0.77 -6.15
N ALA A 266 7.67 0.86 -7.45
CA ALA A 266 8.68 1.28 -8.40
C ALA A 266 8.12 2.33 -9.35
N VAL A 267 8.93 3.33 -9.65
CA VAL A 267 8.62 4.40 -10.59
C VAL A 267 9.78 4.56 -11.55
N TYR A 268 9.48 4.50 -12.85
CA TYR A 268 10.47 4.68 -13.91
C TYR A 268 10.04 5.82 -14.81
N GLU A 269 10.96 6.71 -15.14
CA GLU A 269 10.80 7.65 -16.24
C GLU A 269 11.07 6.91 -17.55
N ILE A 270 10.01 6.71 -18.33
CA ILE A 270 10.03 5.86 -19.52
C ILE A 270 10.09 6.66 -20.82
N ASP A 271 9.80 7.96 -20.76
CA ASP A 271 9.86 8.90 -21.88
C ASP A 271 10.00 10.32 -21.31
N THR A 272 11.24 10.76 -21.14
CA THR A 272 11.60 12.07 -20.59
C THR A 272 11.00 13.24 -21.37
N PRO A 273 11.09 13.30 -22.72
CA PRO A 273 10.47 14.38 -23.49
C PRO A 273 8.97 14.56 -23.22
N ASN A 274 8.23 13.46 -23.06
CA ASN A 274 6.80 13.50 -22.77
C ASN A 274 6.46 13.40 -21.28
N ARG A 275 7.48 13.39 -20.41
CA ARG A 275 7.35 13.28 -18.95
C ARG A 275 6.49 12.07 -18.57
N GLN A 276 6.72 10.91 -19.18
CA GLN A 276 5.93 9.71 -18.87
C GLN A 276 6.62 8.90 -17.78
N LEU A 277 5.83 8.54 -16.77
CA LEU A 277 6.23 7.64 -15.70
C LEU A 277 5.46 6.34 -15.81
N PHE A 278 6.15 5.21 -15.71
CA PHE A 278 5.54 3.93 -15.37
C PHE A 278 5.61 3.74 -13.86
N VAL A 279 4.45 3.56 -13.24
CA VAL A 279 4.35 3.26 -11.81
C VAL A 279 3.88 1.83 -11.65
N GLU A 280 4.67 1.02 -10.95
CA GLU A 280 4.42 -0.38 -10.67
C GLU A 280 4.41 -0.63 -9.18
N SER A 281 3.51 -1.47 -8.70
CA SER A 281 3.58 -1.98 -7.34
C SER A 281 3.23 -3.45 -7.28
N ARG A 282 3.89 -4.16 -6.38
CA ARG A 282 3.54 -5.53 -6.02
C ARG A 282 3.40 -5.66 -4.52
N LEU A 283 2.37 -6.35 -4.08
CA LEU A 283 2.04 -6.58 -2.68
C LEU A 283 1.73 -8.06 -2.49
N ILE A 284 2.37 -8.69 -1.52
CA ILE A 284 1.96 -9.97 -0.96
C ILE A 284 1.23 -9.69 0.35
N LEU A 285 0.03 -10.25 0.50
CA LEU A 285 -0.82 -10.04 1.66
C LEU A 285 -1.45 -11.35 2.12
N HIS A 286 -1.02 -11.83 3.27
CA HIS A 286 -1.69 -12.87 4.04
C HIS A 286 -3.01 -12.30 4.56
N GLU A 287 -4.08 -12.97 4.17
CA GLU A 287 -5.42 -12.72 4.67
C GLU A 287 -5.80 -13.91 5.57
N PRO A 288 -5.54 -13.84 6.89
CA PRO A 288 -6.06 -14.81 7.85
C PRO A 288 -7.56 -15.05 7.62
N HIS A 289 -7.98 -16.30 7.76
CA HIS A 289 -9.36 -16.71 7.48
C HIS A 289 -10.38 -15.89 8.30
N GLU A 290 -9.99 -15.50 9.51
CA GLU A 290 -10.75 -14.71 10.48
C GLU A 290 -11.02 -13.27 10.05
N TRP A 291 -10.23 -12.70 9.13
CA TRP A 291 -10.42 -11.31 8.70
C TRP A 291 -11.79 -11.09 8.05
N PHE A 292 -12.20 -12.02 7.20
CA PHE A 292 -13.42 -11.90 6.41
C PHE A 292 -14.22 -13.21 6.32
N ASN A 293 -14.08 -14.08 7.33
CA ASN A 293 -14.74 -15.39 7.40
C ASN A 293 -14.54 -16.22 6.10
N GLY A 294 -13.31 -16.23 5.58
CA GLY A 294 -12.94 -16.95 4.35
C GLY A 294 -13.43 -16.35 3.03
N SER A 295 -14.22 -15.26 3.06
CA SER A 295 -14.66 -14.59 1.82
C SER A 295 -13.48 -13.96 1.07
N GLN A 296 -13.51 -13.96 -0.27
CA GLN A 296 -12.48 -13.30 -1.10
C GLN A 296 -12.68 -11.78 -1.16
N PHE A 297 -12.80 -11.14 0.02
CA PHE A 297 -13.23 -9.76 0.13
C PHE A 297 -12.20 -8.82 -0.51
N LEU A 298 -10.91 -8.98 -0.19
CA LEU A 298 -9.85 -8.14 -0.73
C LEU A 298 -9.77 -8.23 -2.25
N ARG A 299 -9.82 -9.44 -2.81
CA ARG A 299 -9.85 -9.64 -4.28
C ARG A 299 -10.98 -8.89 -4.97
N SER A 300 -12.14 -8.75 -4.31
CA SER A 300 -13.30 -8.03 -4.87
C SER A 300 -13.21 -6.50 -4.78
N LYS A 301 -12.44 -5.97 -3.82
CA LYS A 301 -12.38 -4.53 -3.53
C LYS A 301 -11.10 -3.85 -4.00
N LEU A 302 -9.98 -4.55 -3.93
CA LEU A 302 -8.67 -4.02 -4.32
C LEU A 302 -8.66 -3.47 -5.75
N PRO A 303 -9.28 -4.09 -6.78
CA PRO A 303 -9.23 -3.54 -8.13
C PRO A 303 -9.82 -2.13 -8.22
N THR A 304 -10.99 -1.90 -7.61
CA THR A 304 -11.62 -0.58 -7.59
C THR A 304 -10.76 0.43 -6.83
N MET A 305 -10.21 0.04 -5.68
CA MET A 305 -9.32 0.90 -4.91
C MET A 305 -8.07 1.30 -5.70
N LEU A 306 -7.36 0.35 -6.29
CA LEU A 306 -6.14 0.61 -7.07
C LEU A 306 -6.43 1.53 -8.28
N GLN A 307 -7.59 1.38 -8.92
CA GLN A 307 -8.03 2.32 -9.96
C GLN A 307 -8.28 3.72 -9.42
N GLU A 308 -8.93 3.85 -8.27
CA GLU A 308 -9.17 5.13 -7.61
C GLU A 308 -7.85 5.80 -7.18
N ASN A 309 -6.88 5.01 -6.73
CA ASN A 309 -5.55 5.47 -6.31
C ASN A 309 -4.76 6.01 -7.50
N ALA A 310 -4.71 5.26 -8.60
CA ALA A 310 -4.06 5.72 -9.82
C ALA A 310 -4.69 7.02 -10.35
N ARG A 311 -6.03 7.13 -10.26
CA ARG A 311 -6.73 8.39 -10.61
C ARG A 311 -6.34 9.52 -9.67
N LYS A 312 -6.30 9.28 -8.35
CA LYS A 312 -5.91 10.29 -7.37
C LYS A 312 -4.48 10.78 -7.64
N PHE A 313 -3.53 9.85 -7.77
CA PHE A 313 -2.13 10.12 -8.08
C PHE A 313 -1.99 10.97 -9.36
N ARG A 314 -2.61 10.56 -10.47
CA ARG A 314 -2.61 11.32 -11.74
C ARG A 314 -3.23 12.71 -11.63
N ARG A 315 -4.14 12.94 -10.68
CA ARG A 315 -4.78 14.25 -10.47
C ARG A 315 -3.84 15.18 -9.73
N GLU A 316 -3.12 14.67 -8.74
CA GLU A 316 -2.22 15.45 -7.88
C GLU A 316 -0.92 15.82 -8.61
N LEU A 317 -0.51 15.05 -9.62
CA LEU A 317 0.61 15.42 -10.50
C LEU A 317 0.30 16.51 -11.53
N LYS A 318 -0.97 16.92 -11.67
CA LYS A 318 -1.31 18.00 -12.59
C LYS A 318 -0.91 19.33 -11.95
N PRO A 319 -0.09 20.17 -12.64
CA PRO A 319 0.27 21.49 -12.16
C PRO A 319 -0.94 22.42 -12.03
#